data_AF-A0A971GN15-F1
#
_entry.id   AF-A0A971GN15-F1
#
_cell.length_a   1.000
_cell.length_b   1.000
_cell.length_c   1.000
_cell.angle_alpha   90.00
_cell.angle_beta   90.00
_cell.angle_gamma   90.00
#
_symmetry.space_group_name_H-M   'P 1'
#
loop_
_entity.id
_entity.type
_entity.pdbx_description
1 polymer ?
#
loop_
_entity_poly.entity_id
_entity_poly.type
_entity_poly.pdbx_seq_one_letter_code
_entity_poly.pdbx_strand_id
1 'polypeptide(L)'
;MDNQDYGDIIEERRKRIFSFRNLLFLIISLVIIYFFLKQIDVAGTLTVISNIKISYILIIFLLYCLSNYLKSLRFMLMLKDKQIKHSDMFTIVSYQNFFNLILPARTGELTLIYYLKKIGGLRVSTGLHSLLLSRFMDLMVVAVIFIISSYFYWGRALPLPLLVISLIILSGSLLLVFRLGLMLNLAKKIIETFTKLSGLRDKKIIQKGIDLVDKFRDAIPEYNSKTDYFLFIAVTVVIWINFYIIF
;
A
#
# COMPACT_ATOMS: atom_id res chain seq x y z
N MET A 1 -30.64 24.72 12.47
CA MET A 1 -29.78 24.73 11.27
C MET A 1 -30.65 25.26 10.16
N ASP A 2 -30.31 26.44 9.64
CA ASP A 2 -31.20 27.29 8.85
C ASP A 2 -31.18 26.91 7.36
N ASN A 3 -32.24 27.21 6.61
CA ASN A 3 -32.35 26.87 5.17
C ASN A 3 -31.27 27.52 4.30
N GLN A 4 -30.68 28.62 4.77
CA GLN A 4 -29.61 29.35 4.11
C GLN A 4 -28.26 28.60 4.14
N ASP A 5 -27.99 27.87 5.23
CA ASP A 5 -26.77 27.06 5.42
C ASP A 5 -26.75 25.86 4.46
N TYR A 6 -27.92 25.29 4.13
CA TYR A 6 -28.04 24.24 3.11
C TYR A 6 -27.79 24.73 1.69
N GLY A 7 -28.23 25.95 1.36
CA GLY A 7 -28.01 26.56 0.04
C GLY A 7 -26.52 26.78 -0.24
N ASP A 8 -25.80 27.33 0.73
CA ASP A 8 -24.37 27.61 0.61
C ASP A 8 -23.54 26.32 0.47
N ILE A 9 -23.89 25.25 1.18
CA ILE A 9 -23.23 23.94 1.06
C ILE A 9 -23.42 23.34 -0.35
N ILE A 10 -24.61 23.49 -0.94
CA ILE A 10 -24.91 22.99 -2.29
C ILE A 10 -24.14 23.79 -3.34
N GLU A 11 -24.08 25.12 -3.18
CA GLU A 11 -23.40 26.00 -4.12
C GLU A 11 -21.87 25.80 -4.10
N GLU A 12 -21.28 25.62 -2.91
CA GLU A 12 -19.86 25.25 -2.78
C GLU A 12 -19.53 23.89 -3.43
N ARG A 13 -20.41 22.88 -3.24
CA ARG A 13 -20.24 21.56 -3.87
C ARG A 13 -20.32 21.66 -5.39
N ARG A 14 -21.26 22.44 -5.91
CA ARG A 14 -21.41 22.68 -7.36
C ARG A 14 -20.16 23.35 -7.94
N LYS A 15 -19.63 24.37 -7.26
CA LYS A 15 -18.42 25.08 -7.67
C LYS A 15 -17.17 24.18 -7.67
N ARG A 16 -17.09 23.23 -6.72
CA ARG A 16 -16.02 22.21 -6.69
C ARG A 16 -16.16 21.18 -7.81
N ILE A 17 -17.37 20.70 -8.10
CA ILE A 17 -17.60 19.72 -9.17
C ILE A 17 -17.31 20.33 -10.55
N PHE A 18 -17.75 21.57 -10.80
CA PHE A 18 -17.51 22.30 -12.05
C PHE A 18 -16.19 23.06 -12.10
N SER A 19 -15.24 22.75 -11.22
CA SER A 19 -13.88 23.27 -11.36
C SER A 19 -13.28 22.81 -12.69
N PHE A 20 -12.70 23.74 -13.46
CA PHE A 20 -12.05 23.47 -14.76
C PHE A 20 -11.14 22.24 -14.72
N ARG A 21 -10.41 22.05 -13.62
CA ARG A 21 -9.54 20.89 -13.39
C ARG A 21 -10.30 19.56 -13.38
N ASN A 22 -11.44 19.50 -12.69
CA ASN A 22 -12.25 18.27 -12.59
C ASN A 22 -12.94 17.96 -13.92
N LEU A 23 -13.39 18.99 -14.64
CA LEU A 23 -13.93 18.83 -16.00
C LEU A 23 -12.87 18.30 -16.96
N LEU A 24 -11.64 18.83 -16.88
CA LEU A 24 -10.51 18.35 -17.68
C LEU A 24 -10.21 16.87 -17.40
N PHE A 25 -10.13 16.46 -16.12
CA PHE A 25 -9.93 15.06 -15.76
C PHE A 25 -11.07 14.15 -16.24
N LEU A 26 -12.31 14.63 -16.17
CA LEU A 26 -13.48 13.90 -16.67
C LEU A 26 -13.40 13.71 -18.20
N ILE A 27 -13.09 14.78 -18.95
CA ILE A 27 -12.92 14.71 -20.41
C ILE A 27 -11.79 13.75 -20.78
N ILE A 28 -10.64 13.85 -20.11
CA ILE A 28 -9.50 12.93 -20.32
C ILE A 28 -9.93 11.49 -20.06
N SER A 29 -10.64 11.23 -18.95
CA SER A 29 -11.12 9.89 -18.63
C SER A 29 -12.09 9.36 -19.69
N LEU A 30 -13.01 10.19 -20.19
CA LEU A 30 -13.94 9.81 -21.26
C LEU A 30 -13.23 9.53 -22.58
N VAL A 31 -12.24 10.33 -22.95
CA VAL A 31 -11.43 10.13 -24.17
C VAL A 31 -10.67 8.81 -24.10
N ILE A 32 -10.08 8.50 -22.94
CA ILE A 32 -9.40 7.21 -22.71
C ILE A 32 -10.39 6.06 -22.85
N ILE A 33 -11.56 6.14 -22.18
CA ILE A 33 -12.60 5.10 -22.27
C ILE A 33 -13.04 4.90 -23.72
N TYR A 34 -13.29 5.99 -24.46
CA TYR A 34 -13.66 5.91 -25.87
C TYR A 34 -12.58 5.23 -26.72
N PHE A 35 -11.31 5.56 -26.50
CA PHE A 35 -10.21 4.94 -27.23
C PHE A 35 -10.09 3.44 -26.93
N PHE A 36 -10.27 3.05 -25.67
CA PHE A 36 -10.31 1.64 -25.26
C PHE A 36 -11.49 0.89 -25.89
N LEU A 37 -12.70 1.46 -25.83
CA LEU A 37 -13.89 0.84 -26.41
C LEU A 37 -13.80 0.70 -27.93
N LYS A 38 -13.09 1.62 -28.61
CA LYS A 38 -12.86 1.52 -30.05
C LYS A 38 -11.90 0.38 -30.42
N GLN A 39 -10.95 0.05 -29.54
CA GLN A 39 -10.02 -1.07 -29.76
C GLN A 39 -10.60 -2.43 -29.41
N ILE A 40 -11.61 -2.47 -28.54
CA ILE A 40 -12.20 -3.72 -28.05
C ILE A 40 -13.37 -4.12 -28.94
N ASP A 41 -13.39 -5.38 -29.39
CA ASP A 41 -14.60 -5.98 -29.94
C ASP A 41 -15.61 -6.23 -28.80
N VAL A 42 -16.53 -5.29 -28.63
CA VAL A 42 -17.55 -5.33 -27.57
C VAL A 42 -18.44 -6.57 -27.71
N ALA A 43 -18.78 -6.96 -28.93
CA ALA A 43 -19.64 -8.12 -29.20
C ALA A 43 -18.91 -9.44 -28.88
N GLY A 44 -17.65 -9.56 -29.30
CA GLY A 44 -16.79 -10.68 -28.92
C GLY A 44 -16.60 -10.78 -27.40
N THR A 45 -16.37 -9.64 -26.73
CA THR A 45 -16.20 -9.59 -25.27
C THR A 45 -17.45 -10.05 -24.51
N LEU A 46 -18.64 -9.58 -24.91
CA LEU A 46 -19.91 -10.02 -24.33
C LEU A 46 -20.16 -11.52 -24.54
N THR A 47 -19.78 -12.04 -25.71
CA THR A 47 -19.87 -13.47 -26.00
C THR A 47 -18.95 -14.28 -25.09
N VAL A 48 -17.71 -13.84 -24.88
CA VAL A 48 -16.78 -14.47 -23.95
C VAL A 48 -17.35 -14.46 -22.53
N ILE A 49 -17.84 -13.31 -22.05
CA ILE A 49 -18.43 -13.18 -20.71
C ILE A 49 -19.62 -14.12 -20.51
N SER A 50 -20.52 -14.22 -21.50
CA SER A 50 -21.69 -15.11 -21.46
C SER A 50 -21.31 -16.59 -21.39
N ASN A 51 -20.17 -16.97 -21.97
CA ASN A 51 -19.67 -18.34 -21.98
C ASN A 51 -18.76 -18.69 -20.79
N ILE A 52 -18.52 -17.76 -19.85
CA ILE A 52 -17.70 -18.05 -18.67
C ILE A 52 -18.40 -19.10 -17.80
N LYS A 53 -17.70 -20.20 -17.53
CA LYS A 53 -18.20 -21.21 -16.59
C LYS A 53 -18.27 -20.64 -15.18
N ILE A 54 -19.40 -20.83 -14.51
CA ILE A 54 -19.62 -20.39 -13.12
C ILE A 54 -18.56 -20.93 -12.15
N SER A 55 -17.97 -22.10 -12.45
CA SER A 55 -16.87 -22.68 -11.69
C SER A 55 -15.66 -21.76 -11.60
N TYR A 56 -15.30 -21.06 -12.68
CA TYR A 56 -14.17 -20.12 -12.67
C TYR A 56 -14.46 -18.89 -11.83
N ILE A 57 -15.70 -18.38 -11.87
CA ILE A 57 -16.13 -17.25 -11.05
C ILE A 57 -16.01 -17.61 -9.56
N LEU A 58 -16.45 -18.82 -9.19
CA LEU A 58 -16.35 -19.30 -7.81
C LEU A 58 -14.89 -19.45 -7.36
N ILE A 59 -14.01 -20.00 -8.20
CA ILE A 59 -12.58 -20.14 -7.90
C ILE A 59 -11.93 -18.76 -7.68
N ILE A 60 -12.17 -17.79 -8.57
CA ILE A 60 -11.63 -16.43 -8.43
C ILE A 60 -12.16 -15.76 -7.17
N PHE A 61 -13.44 -15.92 -6.86
CA PHE A 61 -14.04 -15.41 -5.63
C PHE A 61 -13.36 -15.99 -4.39
N LEU A 62 -13.16 -17.30 -4.33
CA LEU A 62 -12.50 -17.97 -3.21
C LEU A 62 -11.02 -17.53 -3.08
N LEU A 63 -10.29 -17.43 -4.19
CA LEU A 63 -8.91 -16.94 -4.20
C LEU A 63 -8.82 -15.48 -3.72
N TYR A 64 -9.78 -14.64 -4.09
CA TYR A 64 -9.87 -13.26 -3.63
C TYR A 64 -10.17 -13.16 -2.12
N CYS A 65 -11.12 -13.95 -1.62
CA CYS A 65 -11.39 -14.06 -0.19
C CYS A 65 -10.17 -14.54 0.58
N LEU A 66 -9.48 -15.57 0.08
CA LEU A 66 -8.24 -16.09 0.66
C LEU A 66 -7.14 -15.02 0.66
N SER A 67 -6.99 -14.27 -0.42
CA SER A 67 -6.04 -13.15 -0.51
C SER A 67 -6.31 -12.08 0.57
N ASN A 68 -7.57 -11.72 0.79
CA ASN A 68 -7.94 -10.76 1.83
C ASN A 68 -7.70 -11.30 3.24
N TYR A 69 -7.97 -12.59 3.46
CA TYR A 69 -7.70 -13.25 4.72
C TYR A 69 -6.19 -13.32 5.02
N LEU A 70 -5.36 -13.71 4.05
CA LEU A 70 -3.90 -13.75 4.19
C LEU A 70 -3.32 -12.35 4.47
N LYS A 71 -3.85 -11.30 3.83
CA LYS A 71 -3.47 -9.92 4.15
C LYS A 71 -3.81 -9.55 5.60
N SER A 72 -4.99 -9.96 6.09
CA SER A 72 -5.38 -9.76 7.49
C SER A 72 -4.41 -10.46 8.45
N LEU A 73 -4.10 -11.74 8.19
CA LEU A 73 -3.10 -12.49 8.94
C LEU A 73 -1.73 -11.81 8.94
N ARG A 74 -1.26 -11.34 7.77
CA ARG A 74 0.02 -10.63 7.64
C ARG A 74 0.09 -9.45 8.61
N PHE A 75 -0.90 -8.55 8.57
CA PHE A 75 -0.87 -7.39 9.44
C PHE A 75 -1.11 -7.75 10.91
N MET A 76 -1.85 -8.82 11.21
CA MET A 76 -2.01 -9.30 12.58
C MET A 76 -0.69 -9.81 13.15
N LEU A 77 0.09 -10.54 12.35
CA LEU A 77 1.44 -10.94 12.74
C LEU A 77 2.32 -9.70 13.02
N MET A 78 2.19 -8.63 12.23
CA MET A 78 2.99 -7.39 12.39
C MET A 78 2.59 -6.61 13.65
N LEU A 79 1.38 -6.86 14.15
CA LEU A 79 0.77 -6.20 15.30
C LEU A 79 0.58 -7.18 16.47
N LYS A 80 1.33 -8.29 16.50
CA LYS A 80 1.19 -9.38 17.48
C LYS A 80 1.17 -8.89 18.93
N ASP A 81 1.98 -7.86 19.23
CA ASP A 81 2.09 -7.27 20.58
C ASP A 81 0.88 -6.40 20.98
N LYS A 82 -0.07 -6.16 20.08
CA LYS A 82 -1.18 -5.23 20.27
C LYS A 82 -2.56 -5.90 20.42
N GLN A 83 -2.61 -7.24 20.48
CA GLN A 83 -3.80 -8.04 20.79
C GLN A 83 -5.09 -7.62 20.06
N ILE A 84 -5.02 -7.40 18.75
CA ILE A 84 -6.21 -7.13 17.93
C ILE A 84 -6.92 -8.45 17.63
N LYS A 85 -8.26 -8.48 17.73
CA LYS A 85 -9.07 -9.65 17.34
C LYS A 85 -8.95 -9.93 15.85
N HIS A 86 -8.91 -11.20 15.47
CA HIS A 86 -8.87 -11.62 14.06
C HIS A 86 -10.03 -11.04 13.23
N SER A 87 -11.25 -10.99 13.79
CA SER A 87 -12.44 -10.43 13.14
C SER A 87 -12.25 -8.96 12.79
N ASP A 88 -11.78 -8.18 13.77
CA ASP A 88 -11.60 -6.74 13.63
C ASP A 88 -10.52 -6.45 12.59
N MET A 89 -9.46 -7.25 12.60
CA MET A 89 -8.38 -7.10 11.63
C MET A 89 -8.82 -7.45 10.20
N PHE A 90 -9.65 -8.47 10.04
CA PHE A 90 -10.24 -8.82 8.74
C PHE A 90 -11.16 -7.71 8.24
N THR A 91 -11.98 -7.12 9.12
CA THR A 91 -12.84 -5.98 8.80
C THR A 91 -12.02 -4.75 8.39
N ILE A 92 -10.96 -4.41 9.14
CA ILE A 92 -10.06 -3.29 8.84
C ILE A 92 -9.43 -3.45 7.46
N VAL A 93 -8.88 -4.63 7.15
CA VAL A 93 -8.24 -4.92 5.85
C VAL A 93 -9.25 -4.94 4.71
N SER A 94 -10.48 -5.40 4.95
CA SER A 94 -11.55 -5.39 3.95
C SER A 94 -11.97 -3.97 3.58
N TYR A 95 -12.15 -3.09 4.57
CA TYR A 95 -12.40 -1.66 4.31
C TYR A 95 -11.23 -1.03 3.55
N GLN A 96 -10.01 -1.33 3.96
CA GLN A 96 -8.80 -0.87 3.28
C GLN A 96 -8.80 -1.28 1.80
N ASN A 97 -9.08 -2.54 1.47
CA ASN A 97 -9.12 -2.99 0.08
C ASN A 97 -10.27 -2.33 -0.71
N PHE A 98 -11.45 -2.17 -0.09
CA PHE A 98 -12.60 -1.49 -0.68
C PHE A 98 -12.29 -0.03 -1.03
N PHE A 99 -11.74 0.74 -0.08
CA PHE A 99 -11.36 2.13 -0.33
C PHE A 99 -10.20 2.26 -1.31
N ASN A 100 -9.31 1.27 -1.39
CA ASN A 100 -8.25 1.28 -2.40
C ASN A 100 -8.77 1.07 -3.83
N LEU A 101 -9.97 0.47 -4.00
CA LEU A 101 -10.62 0.34 -5.29
C LEU A 101 -11.33 1.64 -5.72
N ILE A 102 -11.90 2.36 -4.75
CA ILE A 102 -12.72 3.55 -5.02
C ILE A 102 -11.89 4.83 -5.05
N LEU A 103 -10.93 4.95 -4.14
CA LEU A 103 -10.19 6.19 -3.96
C LEU A 103 -9.02 6.31 -4.96
N PRO A 104 -8.86 7.47 -5.61
CA PRO A 104 -7.78 7.68 -6.55
C PRO A 104 -6.40 7.72 -5.84
N ALA A 105 -5.35 7.52 -6.65
CA ALA A 105 -3.95 7.62 -6.23
C ALA A 105 -3.55 6.72 -5.05
N ARG A 106 -4.22 5.57 -4.87
CA ARG A 106 -4.00 4.63 -3.74
C ARG A 106 -4.12 5.30 -2.36
N THR A 107 -4.84 6.43 -2.26
CA THR A 107 -5.12 7.09 -0.97
C THR A 107 -5.94 6.20 -0.03
N GLY A 108 -6.62 5.21 -0.59
CA GLY A 108 -7.23 4.11 0.14
C GLY A 108 -6.28 3.49 1.16
N GLU A 109 -4.97 3.38 0.90
CA GLU A 109 -3.96 2.83 1.83
C GLU A 109 -3.87 3.53 3.18
N LEU A 110 -4.23 4.82 3.24
CA LEU A 110 -4.24 5.58 4.48
C LEU A 110 -5.42 5.21 5.38
N THR A 111 -6.47 4.59 4.82
CA THR A 111 -7.63 4.15 5.61
C THR A 111 -7.27 3.05 6.60
N LEU A 112 -6.26 2.23 6.31
CA LEU A 112 -5.70 1.24 7.24
C LEU A 112 -5.27 1.92 8.54
N ILE A 113 -4.53 3.02 8.44
CA ILE A 113 -4.01 3.75 9.60
C ILE A 113 -5.16 4.35 10.41
N TYR A 114 -6.16 4.91 9.72
CA TYR A 114 -7.36 5.45 10.33
C TYR A 114 -8.16 4.39 11.09
N TYR A 115 -8.41 3.24 10.47
CA TYR A 115 -9.19 2.15 11.07
C TYR A 115 -8.41 1.39 12.15
N LEU A 116 -7.09 1.25 12.04
CA LEU A 116 -6.25 0.72 13.12
C LEU A 116 -6.30 1.62 14.36
N LYS A 117 -6.39 2.94 14.18
CA LYS A 117 -6.61 3.87 15.30
C LYS A 117 -8.02 3.77 15.87
N LYS A 118 -9.04 3.74 15.00
CA LYS A 118 -10.45 3.83 15.41
C LYS A 118 -10.99 2.51 15.99
N ILE A 119 -10.67 1.39 15.37
CA ILE A 119 -11.16 0.05 15.75
C ILE A 119 -10.11 -0.64 16.61
N GLY A 120 -8.84 -0.61 16.20
CA GLY A 120 -7.74 -1.28 16.92
C GLY A 120 -7.15 -0.50 18.09
N GLY A 121 -7.57 0.74 18.35
CA GLY A 121 -7.06 1.57 19.44
C GLY A 121 -5.57 1.96 19.31
N LEU A 122 -4.97 1.79 18.13
CA LEU A 122 -3.53 1.98 17.93
C LEU A 122 -3.13 3.42 17.67
N ARG A 123 -1.85 3.72 17.94
CA ARG A 123 -1.24 4.99 17.53
C ARG A 123 -1.08 5.04 16.02
N VAL A 124 -1.20 6.24 15.45
CA VAL A 124 -0.99 6.51 14.03
C VAL A 124 0.40 6.05 13.57
N SER A 125 1.43 6.23 14.41
CA SER A 125 2.80 5.79 14.12
C SER A 125 2.90 4.27 13.93
N THR A 126 2.18 3.47 14.72
CA THR A 126 2.13 2.01 14.60
C THR A 126 1.45 1.57 13.30
N GLY A 127 0.35 2.23 12.92
CA GLY A 127 -0.31 1.99 11.64
C GLY A 127 0.58 2.35 10.44
N LEU A 128 1.25 3.50 10.49
CA LEU A 128 2.20 3.93 9.45
C LEU A 128 3.38 2.96 9.33
N HIS A 129 3.94 2.52 10.46
CA HIS A 129 5.02 1.53 10.49
C HIS A 129 4.59 0.23 9.81
N SER A 130 3.43 -0.31 10.20
CA SER A 130 2.90 -1.56 9.64
C SER A 130 2.64 -1.44 8.13
N LEU A 131 2.10 -0.30 7.69
CA LEU A 131 1.90 -0.02 6.27
C LEU A 131 3.24 0.03 5.52
N LEU A 132 4.20 0.82 5.97
CA LEU A 132 5.51 0.97 5.30
C LEU A 132 6.29 -0.35 5.25
N LEU A 133 6.35 -1.06 6.37
CA LEU A 133 7.01 -2.36 6.42
C LEU A 133 6.36 -3.35 5.45
N SER A 134 5.03 -3.31 5.30
CA SER A 134 4.33 -4.16 4.34
C SER A 134 4.70 -3.83 2.89
N ARG A 135 4.95 -2.55 2.57
CA ARG A 135 5.38 -2.11 1.23
C ARG A 135 6.81 -2.51 0.92
N PHE A 136 7.72 -2.43 1.89
CA PHE A 136 9.08 -2.89 1.70
C PHE A 136 9.15 -4.41 1.50
N MET A 137 8.31 -5.17 2.22
CA MET A 137 8.16 -6.61 2.00
C MET A 137 7.59 -6.92 0.61
N ASP A 138 6.56 -6.20 0.18
CA ASP A 138 5.98 -6.34 -1.16
C ASP A 138 7.05 -6.05 -2.24
N LEU A 139 7.83 -4.98 -2.09
CA LEU A 139 8.94 -4.66 -3.01
C LEU A 139 10.01 -5.74 -3.05
N MET A 140 10.33 -6.34 -1.90
CA MET A 140 11.29 -7.44 -1.81
C MET A 140 10.82 -8.65 -2.62
N VAL A 141 9.56 -9.07 -2.42
CA VAL A 141 8.98 -10.21 -3.14
C VAL A 141 8.87 -9.92 -4.64
N VAL A 142 8.42 -8.73 -5.02
CA VAL A 142 8.38 -8.30 -6.42
C VAL A 142 9.76 -8.34 -7.06
N ALA A 143 10.79 -7.83 -6.38
CA ALA A 143 12.15 -7.84 -6.90
C ALA A 143 12.65 -9.28 -7.12
N VAL A 144 12.39 -10.20 -6.18
CA VAL A 144 12.75 -11.62 -6.33
C VAL A 144 12.02 -12.26 -7.51
N ILE A 145 10.68 -12.10 -7.58
CA ILE A 145 9.89 -12.65 -8.69
C ILE A 145 10.38 -12.08 -10.02
N PHE A 146 10.66 -10.78 -10.08
CA PHE A 146 11.15 -10.13 -11.30
C PHE A 146 12.52 -10.66 -11.74
N ILE A 147 13.47 -10.89 -10.82
CA ILE A 147 14.78 -11.49 -11.13
C ILE A 147 14.59 -12.90 -11.69
N ILE A 148 13.76 -13.72 -11.03
CA ILE A 148 13.49 -15.10 -11.45
C ILE A 148 12.85 -15.11 -12.85
N SER A 149 11.76 -14.35 -13.04
CA SER A 149 11.06 -14.28 -14.31
C SER A 149 11.94 -13.74 -15.43
N SER A 150 12.75 -12.70 -15.16
CA SER A 150 13.69 -12.17 -16.15
C SER A 150 14.74 -13.21 -16.54
N TYR A 151 15.25 -13.97 -15.58
CA TYR A 151 16.21 -15.05 -15.84
C TYR A 151 15.57 -16.17 -16.68
N PHE A 152 14.33 -16.57 -16.42
CA PHE A 152 13.64 -17.56 -17.24
C PHE A 152 13.37 -17.07 -18.67
N TYR A 153 13.06 -15.79 -18.84
CA TYR A 153 12.74 -15.23 -20.16
C TYR A 153 13.98 -14.94 -21.02
N TRP A 154 15.01 -14.30 -20.46
CA TRP A 154 16.22 -13.93 -21.21
C TRP A 154 17.40 -14.89 -21.01
N GLY A 155 17.40 -15.73 -19.99
CA GLY A 155 18.51 -16.63 -19.67
C GLY A 155 19.83 -15.88 -19.55
N ARG A 156 20.81 -16.25 -20.39
CA ARG A 156 22.14 -15.62 -20.44
C ARG A 156 22.16 -14.28 -21.17
N ALA A 157 21.11 -13.94 -21.91
CA ALA A 157 20.98 -12.67 -22.63
C ALA A 157 20.37 -11.55 -21.76
N LEU A 158 20.28 -11.75 -20.43
CA LEU A 158 19.66 -10.80 -19.53
C LEU A 158 20.48 -9.50 -19.49
N PRO A 159 19.86 -8.34 -19.81
CA PRO A 159 20.59 -7.09 -19.84
C PRO A 159 21.05 -6.70 -18.42
N LEU A 160 22.36 -6.48 -18.28
CA LEU A 160 23.00 -6.14 -17.00
C LEU A 160 22.32 -4.98 -16.25
N PRO A 161 21.85 -3.89 -16.89
CA PRO A 161 21.17 -2.81 -16.19
C PRO A 161 19.91 -3.26 -15.45
N LEU A 162 19.11 -4.16 -16.04
CA LEU A 162 17.90 -4.67 -15.38
C LEU A 162 18.28 -5.48 -14.14
N LEU A 163 19.29 -6.36 -14.26
CA LEU A 163 19.81 -7.13 -13.13
C LEU A 163 20.23 -6.21 -11.98
N VAL A 164 21.05 -5.20 -12.29
CA VAL A 164 21.59 -4.27 -11.30
C VAL A 164 20.47 -3.49 -10.61
N ILE A 165 19.50 -2.96 -11.37
CA ILE A 165 18.35 -2.25 -10.80
C ILE A 165 17.56 -3.17 -9.86
N SER A 166 17.29 -4.42 -10.26
CA SER A 166 16.55 -5.36 -9.42
C SER A 166 17.32 -5.73 -8.15
N LEU A 167 18.64 -5.90 -8.23
CA LEU A 167 19.47 -6.13 -7.04
C LEU A 167 19.53 -4.92 -6.13
N ILE A 168 19.55 -3.70 -6.67
CA ILE A 168 19.50 -2.46 -5.87
C ILE A 168 18.16 -2.37 -5.13
N ILE A 169 17.04 -2.65 -5.81
CA ILE A 169 15.71 -2.66 -5.17
C ILE A 169 15.65 -3.74 -4.10
N LEU A 170 16.12 -4.95 -4.40
CA LEU A 170 16.13 -6.06 -3.46
C LEU A 170 16.98 -5.73 -2.21
N SER A 171 18.23 -5.33 -2.40
CA SER A 171 19.13 -4.96 -1.30
C SER A 171 18.62 -3.76 -0.50
N GLY A 172 18.09 -2.74 -1.16
CA GLY A 172 17.47 -1.59 -0.50
C GLY A 172 16.25 -1.97 0.35
N SER A 173 15.36 -2.82 -0.18
CA SER A 173 14.20 -3.32 0.56
C SER A 173 14.61 -4.18 1.77
N LEU A 174 15.64 -5.02 1.61
CA LEU A 174 16.21 -5.84 2.68
C LEU A 174 16.78 -4.97 3.80
N LEU A 175 17.57 -3.96 3.44
CA LEU A 175 18.13 -3.00 4.41
C LEU A 175 17.04 -2.25 5.15
N LEU A 176 16.00 -1.79 4.45
CA LEU A 176 14.87 -1.08 5.07
C LEU A 176 14.10 -1.97 6.03
N VAL A 177 13.89 -3.24 5.71
CA VAL A 177 13.20 -4.20 6.58
C VAL A 177 14.00 -4.50 7.85
N PHE A 178 15.28 -4.86 7.71
CA PHE A 178 16.09 -5.34 8.84
C PHE A 178 16.73 -4.22 9.66
N ARG A 179 16.97 -3.06 9.05
CA ARG A 179 17.70 -1.93 9.67
C ARG A 179 16.88 -0.65 9.71
N LEU A 180 15.54 -0.74 9.68
CA LEU A 180 14.66 0.44 9.73
C LEU A 180 15.01 1.39 10.88
N GLY A 181 15.20 0.86 12.10
CA GLY A 181 15.56 1.65 13.27
C GLY A 181 16.91 2.37 13.14
N LEU A 182 17.91 1.76 12.50
CA LEU A 182 19.18 2.42 12.21
C LEU A 182 19.00 3.53 11.18
N MET A 183 18.22 3.30 10.13
CA MET A 183 17.96 4.31 9.10
C MET A 183 17.23 5.53 9.68
N LEU A 184 16.28 5.32 10.59
CA LEU A 184 15.60 6.41 11.29
C LEU A 184 16.56 7.20 12.19
N ASN A 185 17.46 6.52 12.90
CA ASN A 185 18.49 7.19 13.70
C ASN A 185 19.47 7.99 12.84
N LEU A 186 19.88 7.45 11.68
CA LEU A 186 20.71 8.16 10.72
C LEU A 186 19.99 9.39 10.17
N ALA A 187 18.71 9.25 9.78
CA ALA A 187 17.90 10.37 9.32
C ALA A 187 17.78 11.45 10.39
N LYS A 188 17.51 11.07 11.65
CA LYS A 188 17.48 11.99 12.80
C LYS A 188 18.83 12.70 12.97
N LYS A 189 19.95 11.97 12.94
CA LYS A 189 21.29 12.54 13.07
C LYS A 189 21.62 13.52 11.94
N ILE A 190 21.21 13.22 10.70
CA ILE A 190 21.40 14.11 9.54
C ILE A 190 20.59 15.39 9.73
N ILE A 191 19.32 15.27 10.11
CA ILE A 191 18.45 16.43 10.40
C ILE A 191 19.05 17.29 11.53
N GLU A 192 19.50 16.67 12.63
CA GLU A 192 20.11 17.39 13.75
C GLU A 192 21.43 18.08 13.34
N THR A 193 22.25 17.44 12.53
CA THR A 193 23.52 18.02 12.06
C THR A 193 23.25 19.20 11.12
N PHE A 194 22.33 19.05 10.18
CA PHE A 194 21.97 20.10 9.23
C PHE A 194 21.32 21.30 9.93
N THR A 195 20.46 21.05 10.92
CA THR A 195 19.76 22.11 11.67
C THR A 195 20.67 22.83 12.67
N LYS A 196 21.70 22.15 13.19
CA LYS A 196 22.80 22.79 13.93
C LYS A 196 23.63 23.69 13.02
N LEU A 197 24.02 23.24 11.83
CA LEU A 197 24.80 24.05 10.87
C LEU A 197 24.06 25.29 10.39
N SER A 198 22.75 25.19 10.20
CA SER A 198 21.91 26.28 9.66
C SER A 198 21.32 27.20 10.73
N GLY A 199 21.55 26.95 12.02
CA GLY A 199 20.97 27.74 13.12
C GLY A 199 19.45 27.62 13.26
N LEU A 200 18.80 26.71 12.54
CA LEU A 200 17.35 26.55 12.49
C LEU A 200 16.78 25.62 13.57
N ARG A 201 17.64 25.08 14.44
CA ARG A 201 17.32 24.04 15.42
C ARG A 201 16.10 24.37 16.31
N ASP A 202 15.89 25.63 16.65
CA ASP A 202 14.81 26.06 17.55
C ASP A 202 13.45 26.24 16.85
N LYS A 203 13.39 26.05 15.53
CA LYS A 203 12.09 26.10 14.85
C LYS A 203 11.23 24.91 15.30
N LYS A 204 10.04 25.23 15.81
CA LYS A 204 8.99 24.29 16.24
C LYS A 204 8.70 23.18 15.21
N ILE A 205 8.88 23.46 13.91
CA ILE A 205 8.71 22.48 12.81
C ILE A 205 9.75 21.37 12.87
N ILE A 206 11.02 21.70 13.14
CA ILE A 206 12.13 20.74 13.21
C ILE A 206 11.95 19.84 14.44
N GLN A 207 11.61 20.42 15.59
CA GLN A 207 11.33 19.66 16.81
C GLN A 207 10.14 18.71 16.65
N LYS A 208 9.06 19.15 15.99
CA LYS A 208 7.93 18.27 15.62
C LYS A 208 8.37 17.13 14.69
N GLY A 209 9.25 17.39 13.72
CA GLY A 209 9.79 16.37 12.83
C GLY A 209 10.60 15.31 13.59
N ILE A 210 11.46 15.73 14.51
CA ILE A 210 12.26 14.83 15.35
C ILE A 210 11.35 13.98 16.27
N ASP A 211 10.37 14.60 16.93
CA ASP A 211 9.39 13.90 17.78
C ASP A 211 8.55 12.87 16.98
N LEU A 212 8.21 13.17 15.72
CA LEU A 212 7.55 12.22 14.83
C LEU A 212 8.46 11.02 14.50
N VAL A 213 9.76 11.24 14.26
CA VAL A 213 10.72 10.16 14.01
C VAL A 213 10.87 9.28 15.26
N ASP A 214 10.96 9.88 16.45
CA ASP A 214 11.04 9.15 17.71
C ASP A 214 9.77 8.31 17.96
N LYS A 215 8.58 8.90 17.80
CA LYS A 215 7.30 8.17 17.89
C LYS A 215 7.15 7.04 16.88
N PHE A 216 7.78 7.17 15.71
CA PHE A 216 7.79 6.14 14.68
C PHE A 216 8.79 5.03 15.04
N ARG A 217 9.96 5.39 15.55
CA ARG A 217 10.96 4.43 16.05
C ARG A 217 10.41 3.60 17.22
N ASP A 218 9.74 4.24 18.16
CA ASP A 218 9.11 3.56 19.32
C ASP A 218 7.93 2.67 18.90
N ALA A 219 7.41 2.88 17.69
CA ALA A 219 6.35 2.05 17.12
C ALA A 219 6.88 0.82 16.37
N ILE A 220 8.21 0.72 16.15
CA ILE A 220 8.85 -0.48 15.60
C ILE A 220 8.77 -1.55 16.70
N PRO A 221 8.07 -2.67 16.46
CA PRO A 221 8.08 -3.77 17.41
C PRO A 221 9.48 -4.38 17.49
N GLU A 222 9.92 -4.72 18.70
CA GLU A 222 11.11 -5.52 18.91
C GLU A 222 10.82 -6.96 18.48
N TYR A 223 11.07 -7.25 17.20
CA TYR A 223 10.91 -8.59 16.67
C TYR A 223 11.94 -9.53 17.32
N ASN A 224 11.50 -10.27 18.33
CA ASN A 224 12.36 -11.09 19.19
C ASN A 224 12.83 -12.41 18.55
N SER A 225 12.34 -12.79 17.36
CA SER A 225 12.71 -14.08 16.75
C SER A 225 12.88 -14.03 15.23
N LYS A 226 13.92 -14.72 14.73
CA LYS A 226 14.12 -15.02 13.30
C LYS A 226 12.89 -15.70 12.67
N THR A 227 12.13 -16.44 13.48
CA THR A 227 10.90 -17.14 13.07
C THR A 227 9.79 -16.17 12.66
N ASP A 228 9.63 -15.05 13.37
CA ASP A 228 8.58 -14.07 13.03
C ASP A 228 8.90 -13.40 11.68
N TYR A 229 10.16 -13.02 11.43
CA TYR A 229 10.62 -12.52 10.13
C TYR A 229 10.40 -13.52 8.99
N PHE A 230 10.73 -14.79 9.21
CA PHE A 230 10.50 -15.83 8.22
C PHE A 230 9.01 -15.99 7.91
N LEU A 231 8.16 -16.02 8.93
CA LEU A 231 6.72 -16.14 8.77
C LEU A 231 6.13 -14.95 7.99
N PHE A 232 6.62 -13.72 8.22
CA PHE A 232 6.23 -12.55 7.43
C PHE A 232 6.54 -12.69 5.96
N ILE A 233 7.76 -13.14 5.65
CA ILE A 233 8.21 -13.33 4.27
C ILE A 233 7.38 -14.44 3.62
N ALA A 234 7.19 -15.56 4.31
CA ALA A 234 6.39 -16.69 3.81
C ALA A 234 4.94 -16.27 3.50
N VAL A 235 4.25 -15.59 4.42
CA VAL A 235 2.89 -15.10 4.19
C VAL A 235 2.85 -14.11 3.03
N THR A 236 3.84 -13.23 2.91
CA THR A 236 3.90 -12.27 1.79
C THR A 236 4.10 -12.99 0.46
N VAL A 237 5.00 -13.97 0.38
CA VAL A 237 5.19 -14.80 -0.82
C VAL A 237 3.91 -15.53 -1.20
N VAL A 238 3.20 -16.13 -0.25
CA VAL A 238 1.91 -16.81 -0.51
C VAL A 238 0.85 -15.84 -1.04
N ILE A 239 0.79 -14.61 -0.50
CA ILE A 239 -0.10 -13.56 -1.01
C ILE A 239 0.23 -13.23 -2.46
N TRP A 240 1.51 -13.06 -2.80
CA TRP A 240 1.94 -12.74 -4.16
C TRP A 240 1.71 -13.88 -5.15
N ILE A 241 1.92 -15.14 -4.74
CA ILE A 241 1.57 -16.31 -5.54
C ILE A 241 0.07 -16.36 -5.81
N ASN A 242 -0.76 -16.12 -4.78
CA ASN A 242 -2.21 -16.06 -4.96
C ASN A 242 -2.60 -14.96 -5.96
N PHE A 243 -2.02 -13.76 -5.84
CA PHE A 243 -2.26 -12.69 -6.82
C PHE A 243 -1.85 -13.07 -8.25
N TYR A 244 -0.72 -13.74 -8.42
CA TYR A 244 -0.26 -14.19 -9.74
C TYR A 244 -1.12 -15.31 -10.34
N ILE A 245 -1.84 -16.07 -9.51
CA ILE A 245 -2.82 -17.06 -10.00
C ILE A 245 -4.11 -16.37 -10.46
N ILE A 246 -4.48 -15.25 -9.83
CA ILE A 246 -5.69 -14.48 -10.18
C ILE A 246 -5.47 -13.63 -11.45
N PHE A 247 -4.29 -13.05 -11.63
CA PHE A 247 -3.96 -12.07 -12.68
C PHE A 247 -2.89 -12.59 -13.63
#